data_AF-A0A097PR98-F1
#
_entry.id   AF-A0A097PR98-F1
#
_cell.length_a   1.000
_cell.length_b   1.000
_cell.length_c   1.000
_cell.angle_alpha   90.00
_cell.angle_beta   90.00
_cell.angle_gamma   90.00
#
_symmetry.space_group_name_H-M   'P 1'
#
loop_
_entity.id
_entity.type
_entity.pdbx_description
1 polymer ?
#
loop_
_entity_poly.entity_id
_entity_poly.type
_entity_poly.pdbx_seq_one_letter_code
_entity_poly.pdbx_strand_id
1 'polypeptide(L)'
;EYDKAYFQAYSDIGIHEEMIKDQVRTSTYRAAIMRYQDSIAGKVVMDVGCGTGILAIFCALAGARRVYAIDASDIAFQAIEIVKSNNLSDKIIVMHGRVEDVDIEEMVDVIISEWMGYLLLYETMLPSVIFARDKWLKPGGLIMPSHATLYMAPITHVARYRESIDFWRNVYGIDMTAMLSLAKQYAFEEPCVETISGENVMTWPSAVMRVDCNAVLPEELESITAKYKFISMLQAPLHGFAFWFDVEFDGPNHNRITKRVKSNEAIVLSTAPEDDPTHWQQTIIYFYDPIEVKQDQIIEGSITLSQSKENARFLNIRLEYSSGGRSFVK
;
A
#
# COMPACT_ATOMS: atom_id res chain seq x y z
N GLU A 1 -12.43 -10.76 -17.49
CA GLU A 1 -13.47 -9.76 -17.14
C GLU A 1 -13.02 -8.85 -16.00
N TYR A 2 -12.49 -9.39 -14.89
CA TYR A 2 -11.98 -8.59 -13.77
C TYR A 2 -10.85 -7.61 -14.13
N ASP A 3 -9.89 -8.01 -14.97
CA ASP A 3 -8.87 -7.08 -15.49
C ASP A 3 -9.46 -5.93 -16.28
N LYS A 4 -10.52 -6.19 -17.05
CA LYS A 4 -11.19 -5.14 -17.83
C LYS A 4 -11.88 -4.14 -16.90
N ALA A 5 -12.59 -4.62 -15.87
CA ALA A 5 -13.23 -3.75 -14.88
C ALA A 5 -12.19 -2.93 -14.10
N TYR A 6 -11.06 -3.55 -13.73
CA TYR A 6 -9.93 -2.89 -13.07
C TYR A 6 -9.37 -1.74 -13.92
N PHE A 7 -8.95 -2.01 -15.16
CA PHE A 7 -8.40 -0.97 -16.02
C PHE A 7 -9.43 0.09 -16.43
N GLN A 8 -10.72 -0.27 -16.49
CA GLN A 8 -11.80 0.70 -16.68
C GLN A 8 -11.94 1.65 -15.50
N ALA A 9 -11.82 1.16 -14.26
CA ALA A 9 -11.81 2.02 -13.08
C ALA A 9 -10.62 3.00 -13.12
N TYR A 10 -9.42 2.51 -13.44
CA TYR A 10 -8.22 3.34 -13.60
C TYR A 10 -8.22 4.25 -14.84
N SER A 11 -9.22 4.16 -15.71
CA SER A 11 -9.42 5.15 -16.78
C SER A 11 -10.17 6.39 -16.27
N ASP A 12 -10.74 6.34 -15.07
CA ASP A 12 -11.41 7.48 -14.43
C ASP A 12 -10.38 8.47 -13.87
N ILE A 13 -10.54 9.75 -14.22
CA ILE A 13 -9.71 10.83 -13.71
C ILE A 13 -9.77 10.97 -12.19
N GLY A 14 -10.88 10.58 -11.55
CA GLY A 14 -11.06 10.71 -10.11
C GLY A 14 -9.99 9.96 -9.30
N ILE A 15 -9.64 8.74 -9.71
CA ILE A 15 -8.62 7.92 -9.04
C ILE A 15 -7.23 8.57 -9.19
N HIS A 16 -6.90 9.05 -10.40
CA HIS A 16 -5.63 9.75 -10.63
C HIS A 16 -5.56 11.09 -9.90
N GLU A 17 -6.67 11.82 -9.81
CA GLU A 17 -6.73 13.08 -9.08
C GLU A 17 -6.49 12.87 -7.58
N GLU A 18 -7.07 11.83 -6.98
CA GLU A 18 -6.81 11.45 -5.59
C GLU A 18 -5.33 11.12 -5.35
N MET A 19 -4.75 10.25 -6.19
CA MET A 19 -3.32 9.89 -6.11
C MET A 19 -2.38 11.07 -6.29
N ILE A 20 -2.71 12.04 -7.15
CA ILE A 20 -1.87 13.21 -7.43
C ILE A 20 -2.04 14.31 -6.37
N LYS A 21 -3.23 14.45 -5.78
CA LYS A 21 -3.47 15.36 -4.64
C LYS A 21 -2.77 14.89 -3.38
N ASP A 22 -2.48 13.60 -3.25
CA ASP A 22 -1.62 13.06 -2.20
C ASP A 22 -0.18 13.60 -2.35
N GLN A 23 0.09 14.66 -1.59
CA GLN A 23 1.39 15.32 -1.58
C GLN A 23 2.46 14.46 -0.91
N VAL A 24 2.12 13.71 0.14
CA VAL A 24 3.07 12.84 0.86
C VAL A 24 3.60 11.79 -0.11
N ARG A 25 2.69 11.07 -0.79
CA ARG A 25 3.03 10.13 -1.87
C ARG A 25 3.90 10.79 -2.94
N THR A 26 3.36 11.81 -3.60
CA THR A 26 3.96 12.36 -4.83
C THR A 26 5.31 13.02 -4.55
N SER A 27 5.43 13.73 -3.42
CA SER A 27 6.68 14.39 -3.04
C SER A 27 7.75 13.39 -2.59
N THR A 28 7.38 12.28 -1.94
CA THR A 28 8.33 11.24 -1.53
C THR A 28 8.93 10.54 -2.74
N TYR A 29 8.11 10.17 -3.73
CA TYR A 29 8.60 9.64 -5.01
C TYR A 29 9.53 10.62 -5.73
N ARG A 30 9.15 11.90 -5.79
CA ARG A 30 10.02 12.94 -6.38
C ARG A 30 11.34 13.07 -5.63
N ALA A 31 11.32 13.05 -4.30
CA ALA A 31 12.51 13.12 -3.47
C ALA A 31 13.41 11.90 -3.68
N ALA A 32 12.83 10.69 -3.77
CA ALA A 32 13.55 9.47 -4.06
C ALA A 32 14.23 9.53 -5.43
N ILE A 33 13.53 9.94 -6.48
CA ILE A 33 14.10 10.11 -7.82
C ILE A 33 15.28 11.09 -7.80
N MET A 34 15.13 12.24 -7.13
CA MET A 34 16.21 13.23 -7.05
C MET A 34 17.39 12.75 -6.21
N ARG A 35 17.14 11.96 -5.15
CA ARG A 35 18.19 11.35 -4.32
C ARG A 35 19.06 10.38 -5.10
N TYR A 36 18.48 9.64 -6.03
CA TYR A 36 19.17 8.70 -6.92
C TYR A 36 19.41 9.25 -8.32
N GLN A 37 19.47 10.59 -8.46
CA GLN A 37 19.70 11.23 -9.75
C GLN A 37 20.95 10.71 -10.46
N ASP A 38 22.05 10.46 -9.74
CA ASP A 38 23.29 9.90 -10.32
C ASP A 38 23.11 8.49 -10.89
N SER A 39 22.13 7.74 -10.37
CA SER A 39 21.75 6.41 -10.88
C SER A 39 20.70 6.47 -12.00
N ILE A 40 20.11 7.65 -12.26
CA ILE A 40 19.06 7.87 -13.28
C ILE A 40 19.61 8.65 -14.48
N ALA A 41 20.51 9.61 -14.25
CA ALA A 41 21.04 10.49 -15.29
C ALA A 41 21.76 9.70 -16.39
N GLY A 42 21.35 9.90 -17.64
CA GLY A 42 21.86 9.19 -18.80
C GLY A 42 21.43 7.71 -18.90
N LYS A 43 20.53 7.24 -18.03
CA LYS A 43 20.07 5.84 -17.97
C LYS A 43 18.70 5.62 -18.61
N VAL A 44 18.34 4.36 -18.77
CA VAL A 44 17.02 3.93 -19.25
C VAL A 44 16.16 3.55 -18.05
N VAL A 45 14.97 4.15 -17.96
CA VAL A 45 14.01 3.93 -16.88
C VAL A 45 12.75 3.27 -17.43
N MET A 46 12.14 2.38 -16.66
CA MET A 46 10.79 1.87 -16.89
C MET A 46 9.89 2.31 -15.74
N ASP A 47 8.77 2.94 -16.07
CA ASP A 47 7.69 3.33 -15.15
C ASP A 47 6.50 2.40 -15.39
N VAL A 48 6.27 1.45 -14.47
CA VAL A 48 5.24 0.40 -14.59
C VAL A 48 3.95 0.85 -13.91
N GLY A 49 2.87 0.93 -14.67
CA GLY A 49 1.60 1.53 -14.22
C GLY A 49 1.74 3.05 -14.10
N CYS A 50 2.20 3.70 -15.17
CA CYS A 50 2.61 5.11 -15.09
C CYS A 50 1.44 6.08 -14.81
N GLY A 51 0.19 5.65 -15.00
CA GLY A 51 -0.99 6.48 -14.89
C GLY A 51 -0.87 7.72 -15.77
N THR A 52 -0.95 8.90 -15.15
CA THR A 52 -0.77 10.21 -15.81
C THR A 52 0.67 10.50 -16.25
N GLY A 53 1.64 9.64 -15.94
CA GLY A 53 3.05 9.76 -16.32
C GLY A 53 3.89 10.68 -15.42
N ILE A 54 3.41 11.03 -14.23
CA ILE A 54 4.10 11.97 -13.33
C ILE A 54 5.49 11.47 -12.91
N LEU A 55 5.63 10.17 -12.62
CA LEU A 55 6.91 9.58 -12.21
C LEU A 55 7.88 9.51 -13.40
N ALA A 56 7.39 9.11 -14.57
CA ALA A 56 8.16 9.19 -15.81
C ALA A 56 8.70 10.60 -16.10
N ILE A 57 7.90 11.64 -15.87
CA ILE A 57 8.32 13.04 -16.03
C ILE A 57 9.39 13.40 -15.01
N PHE A 58 9.24 13.03 -13.73
CA PHE A 58 10.29 13.26 -12.74
C PHE A 58 11.61 12.57 -13.10
N CYS A 59 11.57 11.33 -13.61
CA CYS A 59 12.75 10.62 -14.09
C CYS A 59 13.41 11.32 -15.29
N ALA A 60 12.63 11.81 -16.26
CA ALA A 60 13.16 12.58 -17.38
C ALA A 60 13.80 13.91 -16.95
N LEU A 61 13.22 14.59 -15.95
CA LEU A 61 13.77 15.80 -15.34
C LEU A 61 15.04 15.53 -14.52
N ALA A 62 15.15 14.36 -13.90
CA ALA A 62 16.38 13.88 -13.26
C ALA A 62 17.49 13.53 -14.27
N GLY A 63 17.19 13.58 -15.57
CA GLY A 63 18.17 13.42 -16.64
C GLY A 63 18.21 12.02 -17.25
N ALA A 64 17.18 11.18 -17.05
CA ALA A 64 17.05 9.92 -17.76
C ALA A 64 17.22 10.12 -19.27
N ARG A 65 17.97 9.22 -19.91
CA ARG A 65 18.16 9.19 -21.36
C ARG A 65 16.87 8.82 -22.07
N ARG A 66 16.14 7.86 -21.49
CA ARG A 66 14.85 7.37 -22.00
C ARG A 66 14.01 6.86 -20.84
N VAL A 67 12.70 7.07 -20.92
CA VAL A 67 11.72 6.49 -20.00
C VAL A 67 10.65 5.74 -20.80
N TYR A 68 10.47 4.45 -20.51
CA TYR A 68 9.33 3.68 -20.98
C TYR A 68 8.23 3.76 -19.93
N ALA A 69 7.17 4.51 -20.21
CA ALA A 69 6.04 4.71 -19.31
C ALA A 69 4.90 3.81 -19.77
N ILE A 70 4.59 2.76 -19.00
CA ILE A 70 3.66 1.70 -19.42
C ILE A 70 2.42 1.78 -18.56
N ASP A 71 1.25 1.86 -19.18
CA ASP A 71 -0.03 1.75 -18.47
C ASP A 71 -1.05 1.00 -19.33
N ALA A 72 -1.85 0.15 -18.69
CA ALA A 72 -2.81 -0.71 -19.36
C ALA A 72 -4.22 -0.09 -19.46
N SER A 73 -4.45 1.05 -18.80
CA SER A 73 -5.71 1.79 -18.85
C SER A 73 -5.66 2.92 -19.89
N ASP A 74 -6.84 3.41 -20.28
CA ASP A 74 -6.96 4.46 -21.31
C ASP A 74 -6.32 5.79 -20.87
N ILE A 75 -5.99 5.98 -19.58
CA ILE A 75 -5.28 7.17 -19.09
C ILE A 75 -3.91 7.36 -19.76
N ALA A 76 -3.32 6.29 -20.33
CA ALA A 76 -2.10 6.37 -21.12
C ALA A 76 -2.21 7.38 -22.27
N PHE A 77 -3.40 7.53 -22.87
CA PHE A 77 -3.60 8.52 -23.93
C PHE A 77 -3.46 9.95 -23.42
N GLN A 78 -3.89 10.23 -22.19
CA GLN A 78 -3.70 11.51 -21.52
C GLN A 78 -2.25 11.69 -21.11
N ALA A 79 -1.57 10.64 -20.65
CA ALA A 79 -0.13 10.69 -20.36
C ALA A 79 0.68 11.09 -21.61
N ILE A 80 0.34 10.61 -22.81
CA ILE A 80 0.95 11.03 -24.08
C ILE A 80 0.82 12.55 -24.27
N GLU A 81 -0.38 13.11 -24.09
CA GLU A 81 -0.61 14.54 -24.25
C GLU A 81 0.09 15.37 -23.16
N ILE A 82 0.20 14.87 -21.92
CA ILE A 82 0.96 15.52 -20.83
C ILE A 82 2.44 15.55 -21.17
N VAL A 83 3.02 14.41 -21.59
CA VAL A 83 4.44 14.31 -22.00
C VAL A 83 4.75 15.30 -23.13
N LYS A 84 3.88 15.37 -24.14
CA LYS A 84 3.99 16.29 -25.26
C LYS A 84 3.89 17.75 -24.82
N SER A 85 2.94 18.08 -23.95
CA SER A 85 2.76 19.44 -23.42
C SER A 85 3.96 19.92 -22.61
N ASN A 86 4.74 19.01 -22.05
CA ASN A 86 5.96 19.29 -21.29
C ASN A 86 7.24 19.23 -22.15
N ASN A 87 7.14 19.06 -23.47
CA ASN A 87 8.27 18.93 -24.39
C ASN A 87 9.24 17.79 -24.03
N LEU A 88 8.70 16.64 -23.62
CA LEU A 88 9.47 15.46 -23.22
C LEU A 88 9.29 14.25 -24.14
N SER A 89 8.62 14.42 -25.29
CA SER A 89 8.33 13.34 -26.25
C SER A 89 9.58 12.71 -26.88
N ASP A 90 10.74 13.38 -26.82
CA ASP A 90 12.03 12.84 -27.26
C ASP A 90 12.64 11.85 -26.25
N LYS A 91 12.20 11.91 -24.98
CA LYS A 91 12.72 11.11 -23.87
C LYS A 91 11.74 10.07 -23.36
N ILE A 92 10.45 10.40 -23.27
CA ILE A 92 9.43 9.54 -22.67
C ILE A 92 8.61 8.88 -23.78
N ILE A 93 8.59 7.56 -23.78
CA ILE A 93 7.78 6.73 -24.66
C ILE A 93 6.66 6.13 -23.82
N VAL A 94 5.44 6.60 -24.02
CA VAL A 94 4.26 6.04 -23.36
C VAL A 94 3.73 4.86 -24.16
N MET A 95 3.51 3.73 -23.50
CA MET A 95 3.02 2.49 -24.10
C MET A 95 1.69 2.10 -23.45
N HIS A 96 0.63 2.10 -24.24
CA HIS A 96 -0.68 1.64 -23.79
C HIS A 96 -0.75 0.10 -23.91
N GLY A 97 -0.75 -0.58 -22.77
CA GLY A 97 -0.80 -2.03 -22.67
C GLY A 97 -0.34 -2.54 -21.31
N ARG A 98 -0.58 -3.82 -21.03
CA ARG A 98 -0.03 -4.47 -19.84
C ARG A 98 1.48 -4.62 -19.98
N VAL A 99 2.20 -4.49 -18.87
CA VAL A 99 3.66 -4.67 -18.87
C VAL A 99 4.07 -6.07 -19.36
N GLU A 100 3.19 -7.06 -19.19
CA GLU A 100 3.35 -8.42 -19.69
C GLU A 100 3.26 -8.54 -21.21
N ASP A 101 2.52 -7.63 -21.87
CA ASP A 101 2.22 -7.68 -23.29
C ASP A 101 3.09 -6.73 -24.14
N VAL A 102 3.73 -5.74 -23.51
CA VAL A 102 4.64 -4.83 -24.22
C VAL A 102 5.99 -5.50 -24.48
N ASP A 103 6.66 -5.01 -25.52
CA ASP A 103 8.02 -5.38 -25.83
C ASP A 103 8.88 -4.12 -26.02
N ILE A 104 10.04 -4.11 -25.38
CA ILE A 104 11.03 -3.03 -25.51
C ILE A 104 12.37 -3.65 -25.89
N GLU A 105 13.09 -3.00 -26.80
CA GLU A 105 14.29 -3.54 -27.44
C GLU A 105 15.58 -3.39 -26.60
N GLU A 106 15.49 -2.82 -25.39
CA GLU A 106 16.64 -2.61 -24.50
C GLU A 106 16.35 -2.94 -23.04
N MET A 107 17.38 -3.42 -22.32
CA MET A 107 17.33 -3.61 -20.87
C MET A 107 17.33 -2.25 -20.15
N VAL A 108 16.65 -2.16 -19.02
CA VAL A 108 16.52 -0.93 -18.23
C VAL A 108 17.47 -0.92 -17.04
N ASP A 109 17.94 0.26 -16.67
CA ASP A 109 18.81 0.45 -15.50
C ASP A 109 17.99 0.69 -14.21
N VAL A 110 16.77 1.22 -14.37
CA VAL A 110 15.86 1.55 -13.26
C VAL A 110 14.44 1.09 -13.58
N ILE A 111 13.79 0.44 -12.63
CA ILE A 111 12.34 0.25 -12.61
C ILE A 111 11.78 1.10 -11.47
N ILE A 112 10.78 1.91 -11.79
CA ILE A 112 10.00 2.66 -10.82
C ILE A 112 8.52 2.28 -10.99
N SER A 113 7.82 2.13 -9.88
CA SER A 113 6.39 1.85 -9.89
C SER A 113 5.79 2.29 -8.57
N GLU A 114 4.53 2.72 -8.64
CA GLU A 114 3.68 2.90 -7.49
C GLU A 114 2.58 1.86 -7.61
N TRP A 115 2.80 0.73 -6.92
CA TRP A 115 2.03 -0.51 -7.06
C TRP A 115 1.20 -0.84 -5.82
N MET A 116 1.34 -0.05 -4.76
CA MET A 116 0.83 -0.41 -3.44
C MET A 116 -0.68 -0.16 -3.38
N GLY A 117 -1.44 -1.19 -3.00
CA GLY A 117 -2.87 -1.07 -2.73
C GLY A 117 -3.17 -0.97 -1.24
N TYR A 118 -4.46 -0.99 -0.89
CA TYR A 118 -4.89 -1.23 0.50
C TYR A 118 -4.27 -2.53 1.04
N LEU A 119 -3.95 -2.59 2.33
CA LEU A 119 -3.20 -3.72 2.91
C LEU A 119 -1.91 -4.06 2.14
N LEU A 120 -1.29 -3.09 1.47
CA LEU A 120 -0.13 -3.21 0.58
C LEU A 120 -0.38 -4.01 -0.71
N LEU A 121 -1.09 -5.14 -0.64
CA LEU A 121 -1.21 -6.13 -1.71
C LEU A 121 -2.58 -6.19 -2.42
N TYR A 122 -3.58 -5.43 -1.96
CA TYR A 122 -4.86 -5.35 -2.66
C TYR A 122 -4.64 -4.90 -4.12
N GLU A 123 -5.48 -5.39 -5.03
CA GLU A 123 -5.35 -5.26 -6.49
C GLU A 123 -4.23 -6.05 -7.17
N THR A 124 -3.26 -6.54 -6.40
CA THR A 124 -2.22 -7.49 -6.82
C THR A 124 -1.39 -7.00 -8.01
N MET A 125 -0.88 -5.76 -7.94
CA MET A 125 -0.04 -5.18 -8.98
C MET A 125 1.44 -5.57 -8.88
N LEU A 126 1.94 -5.91 -7.68
CA LEU A 126 3.36 -6.28 -7.48
C LEU A 126 3.87 -7.42 -8.41
N PRO A 127 3.10 -8.48 -8.72
CA PRO A 127 3.51 -9.47 -9.73
C PRO A 127 3.86 -8.89 -11.11
N SER A 128 3.19 -7.83 -11.56
CA SER A 128 3.51 -7.14 -12.81
C SER A 128 4.84 -6.39 -12.73
N VAL A 129 5.16 -5.82 -11.56
CA VAL A 129 6.47 -5.19 -11.31
C VAL A 129 7.58 -6.26 -11.24
N ILE A 130 7.30 -7.42 -10.62
CA ILE A 130 8.22 -8.57 -10.59
C ILE A 130 8.48 -9.08 -12.01
N PHE A 131 7.44 -9.21 -12.85
CA PHE A 131 7.60 -9.57 -14.25
C PHE A 131 8.53 -8.59 -14.98
N ALA A 132 8.33 -7.29 -14.77
CA ALA A 132 9.17 -6.26 -15.37
C ALA A 132 10.63 -6.37 -14.91
N ARG A 133 10.85 -6.60 -13.61
CA ARG A 133 12.16 -6.82 -13.00
C ARG A 133 12.88 -7.99 -13.66
N ASP A 134 12.22 -9.14 -13.71
CA ASP A 134 12.85 -10.38 -14.17
C ASP A 134 13.12 -10.36 -15.68
N LYS A 135 12.29 -9.65 -16.46
CA LYS A 135 12.42 -9.57 -17.91
C LYS A 135 13.39 -8.49 -18.39
N TRP A 136 13.39 -7.29 -17.77
CA TRP A 136 14.09 -6.13 -18.34
C TRP A 136 15.11 -5.44 -17.42
N LEU A 137 15.12 -5.68 -16.11
CA LEU A 137 16.08 -5.01 -15.23
C LEU A 137 17.48 -5.59 -15.42
N LYS A 138 18.48 -4.72 -15.65
CA LYS A 138 19.88 -5.15 -15.69
C LYS A 138 20.32 -5.69 -14.32
N PRO A 139 21.29 -6.64 -14.27
CA PRO A 139 21.93 -7.02 -13.01
C PRO A 139 22.48 -5.79 -12.26
N GLY A 140 22.08 -5.63 -11.00
CA GLY A 140 22.44 -4.46 -10.19
C GLY A 140 21.67 -3.17 -10.53
N GLY A 141 20.62 -3.27 -11.34
CA GLY A 141 19.69 -2.17 -11.60
C GLY A 141 18.94 -1.74 -10.34
N LEU A 142 18.38 -0.53 -10.38
CA LEU A 142 17.65 0.08 -9.27
C LEU A 142 16.16 -0.24 -9.39
N ILE A 143 15.53 -0.71 -8.32
CA ILE A 143 14.07 -0.84 -8.23
C ILE A 143 13.52 0.12 -7.17
N MET A 144 12.44 0.83 -7.49
CA MET A 144 11.87 1.89 -6.66
C MET A 144 10.34 1.71 -6.53
N PRO A 145 9.81 1.45 -5.32
CA PRO A 145 10.52 1.24 -4.06
C PRO A 145 11.33 -0.08 -4.06
N SER A 146 12.30 -0.19 -3.14
CA SER A 146 13.14 -1.38 -3.02
C SER A 146 12.66 -2.36 -1.95
N HIS A 147 12.05 -1.84 -0.88
CA HIS A 147 11.44 -2.67 0.16
C HIS A 147 10.06 -2.16 0.52
N ALA A 148 9.21 -3.06 0.99
CA ALA A 148 7.93 -2.73 1.59
C ALA A 148 7.70 -3.54 2.86
N THR A 149 7.10 -2.93 3.89
CA THR A 149 6.70 -3.63 5.11
C THR A 149 5.24 -3.34 5.40
N LEU A 150 4.43 -4.38 5.55
CA LEU A 150 3.06 -4.25 6.07
C LEU A 150 3.09 -4.44 7.58
N TYR A 151 2.48 -3.51 8.32
CA TYR A 151 2.34 -3.55 9.75
C TYR A 151 0.91 -3.82 10.17
N MET A 152 0.77 -4.30 11.40
CA MET A 152 -0.51 -4.37 12.09
C MET A 152 -0.35 -3.95 13.55
N ALA A 153 -1.40 -3.35 14.11
CA ALA A 153 -1.50 -3.11 15.54
C ALA A 153 -2.95 -3.21 16.03
N PRO A 154 -3.17 -3.62 17.30
CA PRO A 154 -4.48 -3.53 17.93
C PRO A 154 -4.86 -2.07 18.15
N ILE A 155 -6.14 -1.75 17.89
CA ILE A 155 -6.64 -0.38 18.01
C ILE A 155 -7.84 -0.24 18.95
N THR A 156 -7.98 0.94 19.52
CA THR A 156 -9.19 1.43 20.16
C THR A 156 -9.76 2.61 19.38
N HIS A 157 -11.06 2.57 19.07
CA HIS A 157 -11.71 3.63 18.29
C HIS A 157 -13.11 3.94 18.83
N VAL A 158 -13.17 4.35 20.10
CA VAL A 158 -14.42 4.61 20.84
C VAL A 158 -15.33 5.62 20.13
N ALA A 159 -14.78 6.69 19.54
CA ALA A 159 -15.57 7.70 18.84
C ALA A 159 -16.33 7.11 17.65
N ARG A 160 -15.64 6.39 16.76
CA ARG A 160 -16.23 5.71 15.60
C ARG A 160 -17.30 4.70 15.99
N TYR A 161 -17.05 3.88 17.02
CA TYR A 161 -18.05 2.92 17.52
C TYR A 161 -19.27 3.65 18.09
N ARG A 162 -19.06 4.75 18.82
CA ARG A 162 -20.16 5.55 19.36
C ARG A 162 -21.03 6.14 18.26
N GLU A 163 -20.41 6.73 17.24
CA GLU A 163 -21.10 7.39 16.13
C GLU A 163 -21.90 6.42 15.26
N SER A 164 -21.39 5.21 15.04
CA SER A 164 -22.03 4.26 14.13
C SER A 164 -22.89 3.21 14.82
N ILE A 165 -22.60 2.87 16.07
CA ILE A 165 -23.27 1.80 16.81
C ILE A 165 -24.04 2.35 18.00
N ASP A 166 -23.39 3.04 18.94
CA ASP A 166 -24.10 3.49 20.15
C ASP A 166 -25.15 4.58 19.86
N PHE A 167 -25.00 5.31 18.76
CA PHE A 167 -26.01 6.24 18.24
C PHE A 167 -27.41 5.61 18.22
N TRP A 168 -27.53 4.36 17.76
CA TRP A 168 -28.82 3.67 17.65
C TRP A 168 -29.46 3.31 18.98
N ARG A 169 -28.76 3.43 20.11
CA ARG A 169 -29.33 3.12 21.42
C ARG A 169 -30.36 4.15 21.87
N ASN A 170 -30.20 5.40 21.45
CA ASN A 170 -31.09 6.49 21.80
C ASN A 170 -31.03 7.58 20.73
N VAL A 171 -31.96 7.51 19.77
CA VAL A 171 -32.08 8.46 18.67
C VAL A 171 -33.20 9.44 19.01
N TYR A 172 -32.83 10.62 19.51
CA TYR A 172 -33.77 11.66 19.95
C TYR A 172 -34.80 11.21 21.02
N GLY A 173 -34.38 10.36 21.96
CA GLY A 173 -35.25 9.79 23.00
C GLY A 173 -35.92 8.47 22.61
N ILE A 174 -35.68 7.99 21.38
CA ILE A 174 -36.27 6.76 20.85
C ILE A 174 -35.26 5.62 20.99
N ASP A 175 -35.68 4.52 21.63
CA ASP A 175 -34.91 3.28 21.65
C ASP A 175 -34.96 2.62 20.26
N MET A 176 -33.83 2.69 19.54
CA MET A 176 -33.63 2.03 18.25
C MET A 176 -32.62 0.88 18.35
N THR A 177 -32.48 0.25 19.52
CA THR A 177 -31.55 -0.86 19.74
C THR A 177 -31.78 -2.05 18.80
N ALA A 178 -32.98 -2.18 18.22
CA ALA A 178 -33.28 -3.14 17.16
C ALA A 178 -32.37 -2.99 15.91
N MET A 179 -31.77 -1.81 15.69
CA MET A 179 -30.86 -1.54 14.58
C MET A 179 -29.43 -2.03 14.83
N LEU A 180 -29.04 -2.35 16.08
CA LEU A 180 -27.63 -2.59 16.43
C LEU A 180 -27.00 -3.74 15.64
N SER A 181 -27.72 -4.85 15.45
CA SER A 181 -27.19 -5.99 14.69
C SER A 181 -26.91 -5.62 13.23
N LEU A 182 -27.84 -4.90 12.60
CA LEU A 182 -27.69 -4.44 11.21
C LEU A 182 -26.60 -3.37 11.09
N ALA A 183 -26.54 -2.43 12.04
CA ALA A 183 -25.52 -1.39 12.07
C ALA A 183 -24.11 -1.98 12.19
N LYS A 184 -23.93 -2.97 13.08
CA LYS A 184 -22.66 -3.69 13.23
C LYS A 184 -22.29 -4.48 11.98
N GLN A 185 -23.25 -5.16 11.37
CA GLN A 185 -23.01 -5.87 10.11
C GLN A 185 -22.53 -4.88 9.04
N TYR A 186 -23.30 -3.84 8.77
CA TYR A 186 -22.96 -2.86 7.73
C TYR A 186 -21.64 -2.12 8.02
N ALA A 187 -21.39 -1.77 9.28
CA ALA A 187 -20.20 -1.00 9.64
C ALA A 187 -18.92 -1.84 9.69
N PHE A 188 -18.99 -3.13 10.01
CA PHE A 188 -17.82 -3.93 10.40
C PHE A 188 -17.70 -5.28 9.69
N GLU A 189 -18.59 -5.66 8.77
CA GLU A 189 -18.47 -6.92 8.02
C GLU A 189 -17.21 -6.95 7.15
N GLU A 190 -16.99 -5.88 6.39
CA GLU A 190 -15.82 -5.70 5.53
C GLU A 190 -14.74 -4.83 6.19
N PRO A 191 -13.47 -4.92 5.74
CA PRO A 191 -12.44 -3.98 6.16
C PRO A 191 -12.82 -2.53 5.81
N CYS A 192 -12.54 -1.60 6.72
CA CYS A 192 -12.79 -0.18 6.49
C CYS A 192 -11.49 0.52 6.11
N VAL A 193 -11.54 1.48 5.19
CA VAL A 193 -10.43 2.40 4.88
C VAL A 193 -10.76 3.72 5.55
N GLU A 194 -10.05 4.03 6.63
CA GLU A 194 -10.32 5.19 7.48
C GLU A 194 -8.99 5.75 8.02
N THR A 195 -8.94 7.07 8.24
CA THR A 195 -7.81 7.70 8.94
C THR A 195 -7.96 7.56 10.45
N ILE A 196 -6.96 6.97 11.10
CA ILE A 196 -6.81 6.96 12.55
C ILE A 196 -5.57 7.74 12.97
N SER A 197 -5.52 8.17 14.23
CA SER A 197 -4.32 8.80 14.80
C SER A 197 -3.51 7.79 15.61
N GLY A 198 -2.25 8.11 15.91
CA GLY A 198 -1.42 7.32 16.82
C GLY A 198 -2.04 7.09 18.21
N GLU A 199 -3.02 7.90 18.63
CA GLU A 199 -3.72 7.71 19.92
C GLU A 199 -4.67 6.50 19.91
N ASN A 200 -5.09 6.06 18.72
CA ASN A 200 -5.92 4.88 18.55
C ASN A 200 -5.12 3.58 18.67
N VAL A 201 -3.79 3.65 18.50
CA VAL A 201 -2.91 2.48 18.49
C VAL A 201 -2.56 2.07 19.92
N MET A 202 -2.91 0.84 20.31
CA MET A 202 -2.83 0.40 21.71
C MET A 202 -1.43 -0.05 22.17
N THR A 203 -0.53 -0.34 21.22
CA THR A 203 0.84 -0.79 21.49
C THR A 203 1.68 -0.72 20.20
N TRP A 204 2.98 -0.99 20.30
CA TRP A 204 3.87 -1.02 19.15
C TRP A 204 3.40 -1.99 18.06
N PRO A 205 3.48 -1.62 16.77
CA PRO A 205 3.06 -2.48 15.68
C PRO A 205 3.97 -3.70 15.52
N SER A 206 3.42 -4.74 14.91
CA SER A 206 4.16 -5.91 14.45
C SER A 206 4.16 -5.95 12.93
N ALA A 207 5.29 -6.33 12.33
CA ALA A 207 5.34 -6.61 10.90
C ALA A 207 4.54 -7.87 10.59
N VAL A 208 3.66 -7.77 9.60
CA VAL A 208 2.93 -8.90 8.99
C VAL A 208 3.77 -9.52 7.88
N MET A 209 4.36 -8.68 7.03
CA MET A 209 5.23 -9.12 5.95
C MET A 209 6.26 -8.08 5.61
N ARG A 210 7.36 -8.54 4.99
CA ARG A 210 8.41 -7.71 4.43
C ARG A 210 8.71 -8.20 3.02
N VAL A 211 8.71 -7.27 2.08
CA VAL A 211 9.01 -7.52 0.67
C VAL A 211 10.37 -6.89 0.37
N ASP A 212 11.29 -7.67 -0.16
CA ASP A 212 12.45 -7.17 -0.90
C ASP A 212 12.10 -7.24 -2.39
N CYS A 213 11.84 -6.09 -3.00
CA CYS A 213 11.41 -6.02 -4.40
C CYS A 213 12.50 -6.53 -5.36
N ASN A 214 13.76 -6.60 -4.93
CA ASN A 214 14.86 -7.14 -5.73
C ASN A 214 14.85 -8.67 -5.84
N ALA A 215 14.23 -9.36 -4.88
CA ALA A 215 14.37 -10.81 -4.73
C ALA A 215 13.04 -11.57 -4.63
N VAL A 216 11.96 -10.92 -4.20
CA VAL A 216 10.66 -11.58 -3.97
C VAL A 216 10.17 -12.31 -5.22
N LEU A 217 9.63 -13.50 -5.02
CA LEU A 217 9.00 -14.31 -6.06
C LEU A 217 7.46 -14.18 -6.00
N PRO A 218 6.75 -14.26 -7.14
CA PRO A 218 5.29 -14.14 -7.15
C PRO A 218 4.58 -15.15 -6.22
N GLU A 219 5.08 -16.38 -6.14
CA GLU A 219 4.55 -17.44 -5.28
C GLU A 219 4.61 -17.11 -3.78
N GLU A 220 5.54 -16.25 -3.35
CA GLU A 220 5.64 -15.81 -1.95
C GLU A 220 4.49 -14.85 -1.57
N LEU A 221 3.79 -14.29 -2.55
CA LEU A 221 2.68 -13.36 -2.37
C LEU A 221 1.31 -14.04 -2.39
N GLU A 222 1.23 -15.32 -2.77
CA GLU A 222 -0.05 -16.04 -2.89
C GLU A 222 -0.75 -16.24 -1.54
N SER A 223 0.03 -16.49 -0.48
CA SER A 223 -0.50 -16.72 0.87
C SER A 223 0.55 -16.43 1.93
N ILE A 224 0.32 -15.39 2.71
CA ILE A 224 1.21 -14.91 3.78
C ILE A 224 0.53 -15.15 5.11
N THR A 225 1.24 -15.76 6.07
CA THR A 225 0.73 -15.94 7.44
C THR A 225 1.74 -15.43 8.46
N ALA A 226 1.29 -14.53 9.33
CA ALA A 226 2.09 -14.00 10.42
C ALA A 226 1.42 -14.30 11.77
N LYS A 227 2.22 -14.78 12.72
CA LYS A 227 1.81 -14.86 14.14
C LYS A 227 2.20 -13.57 14.82
N TYR A 228 1.32 -13.06 15.67
CA TYR A 228 1.57 -11.86 16.44
C TYR A 228 1.28 -12.08 17.92
N LYS A 229 1.95 -11.28 18.74
CA LYS A 229 1.72 -11.20 20.18
C LYS A 229 1.98 -9.78 20.65
N PHE A 230 0.92 -9.16 21.13
CA PHE A 230 0.88 -7.80 21.64
C PHE A 230 0.67 -7.81 23.16
N ILE A 231 1.25 -6.82 23.82
CA ILE A 231 0.99 -6.51 25.22
C ILE A 231 0.32 -5.14 25.23
N SER A 232 -0.91 -5.07 25.75
CA SER A 232 -1.66 -3.82 25.79
C SER A 232 -0.97 -2.81 26.71
N MET A 233 -0.66 -1.61 26.21
CA MET A 233 -0.03 -0.56 27.01
C MET A 233 -1.04 0.21 27.88
N LEU A 234 -2.33 0.04 27.62
CA LEU A 234 -3.41 0.80 28.23
C LEU A 234 -4.63 -0.09 28.49
N GLN A 235 -5.50 0.37 29.39
CA GLN A 235 -6.82 -0.22 29.60
C GLN A 235 -7.83 0.48 28.67
N ALA A 236 -8.32 -0.23 27.67
CA ALA A 236 -9.33 0.26 26.73
C ALA A 236 -10.08 -0.88 26.03
N PRO A 237 -11.26 -0.60 25.45
CA PRO A 237 -11.90 -1.49 24.50
C PRO A 237 -11.07 -1.66 23.23
N LEU A 238 -10.65 -2.88 22.95
CA LEU A 238 -10.07 -3.32 21.68
C LEU A 238 -11.18 -3.44 20.64
N HIS A 239 -11.15 -2.57 19.64
CA HIS A 239 -12.18 -2.51 18.59
C HIS A 239 -11.81 -3.32 17.35
N GLY A 240 -10.53 -3.64 17.17
CA GLY A 240 -10.05 -4.31 15.97
C GLY A 240 -8.55 -4.19 15.80
N PHE A 241 -8.09 -4.45 14.58
CA PHE A 241 -6.70 -4.22 14.18
C PHE A 241 -6.65 -3.25 13.01
N ALA A 242 -5.71 -2.32 13.07
CA ALA A 242 -5.35 -1.47 11.94
C ALA A 242 -4.11 -2.02 11.24
N PHE A 243 -4.04 -1.75 9.95
CA PHE A 243 -2.96 -2.13 9.06
C PHE A 243 -2.56 -0.93 8.20
N TRP A 244 -1.26 -0.80 8.01
CA TRP A 244 -0.63 0.23 7.20
C TRP A 244 0.71 -0.30 6.71
N PHE A 245 1.32 0.39 5.76
CA PHE A 245 2.60 -0.02 5.20
C PHE A 245 3.60 1.14 5.10
N ASP A 246 4.86 0.74 5.08
CA ASP A 246 5.97 1.59 4.68
C ASP A 246 6.58 1.04 3.40
N VAL A 247 7.02 1.92 2.50
CA VAL A 247 7.92 1.56 1.41
C VAL A 247 9.21 2.37 1.48
N GLU A 248 10.33 1.69 1.27
CA GLU A 248 11.68 2.24 1.39
C GLU A 248 12.31 2.35 0.00
N PHE A 249 13.00 3.47 -0.24
CA PHE A 249 13.74 3.73 -1.47
C PHE A 249 15.25 3.60 -1.20
N ASP A 250 15.70 2.38 -0.91
CA ASP A 250 17.10 2.04 -0.70
C ASP A 250 17.72 1.51 -2.01
N GLY A 251 18.78 2.15 -2.51
CA GLY A 251 19.47 1.70 -3.73
C GLY A 251 20.25 0.39 -3.53
N PRO A 252 20.65 -0.30 -4.62
CA PRO A 252 21.25 -1.64 -4.58
C PRO A 252 22.60 -1.72 -3.84
N ASN A 253 23.24 -0.59 -3.54
CA ASN A 253 24.56 -0.52 -2.91
C ASN A 253 24.56 -0.37 -1.39
N HIS A 254 23.42 -0.54 -0.71
CA HIS A 254 23.41 -0.66 0.76
C HIS A 254 23.73 -2.08 1.22
N ASN A 255 24.98 -2.51 0.95
CA ASN A 255 25.60 -3.66 1.59
C ASN A 255 25.73 -3.40 3.10
N ARG A 256 24.75 -3.90 3.87
CA ARG A 256 24.62 -3.83 5.33
C ARG A 256 25.66 -4.70 6.08
N ILE A 257 26.97 -4.42 5.96
CA ILE A 257 27.98 -5.12 6.79
C ILE A 257 28.82 -4.18 7.68
N THR A 258 28.99 -2.89 7.39
CA THR A 258 29.89 -2.05 8.23
C THR A 258 29.48 -0.57 8.31
N LYS A 259 28.37 -0.26 8.99
CA LYS A 259 28.16 0.92 9.87
C LYS A 259 26.66 1.15 10.05
N ARG A 260 26.25 1.40 11.30
CA ARG A 260 24.91 1.91 11.65
C ARG A 260 24.59 3.12 10.77
N VAL A 261 23.64 2.97 9.86
CA VAL A 261 22.97 4.08 9.20
C VAL A 261 22.25 4.87 10.29
N LYS A 262 22.48 6.18 10.35
CA LYS A 262 21.62 7.06 11.15
C LYS A 262 20.25 7.02 10.49
N SER A 263 19.18 6.88 11.27
CA SER A 263 17.77 6.81 10.83
C SER A 263 17.27 7.98 9.96
N ASN A 264 18.14 8.92 9.57
CA ASN A 264 17.85 10.13 8.81
C ASN A 264 18.24 10.04 7.31
N GLU A 265 18.66 8.88 6.81
CA GLU A 265 19.21 8.75 5.43
C GLU A 265 18.36 7.94 4.45
N ALA A 266 17.45 7.08 4.92
CA ALA A 266 16.53 6.33 4.07
C ALA A 266 15.31 7.20 3.71
N ILE A 267 14.92 7.21 2.44
CA ILE A 267 13.66 7.85 2.01
C ILE A 267 12.57 6.80 2.16
N VAL A 268 11.58 7.12 3.00
CA VAL A 268 10.47 6.22 3.33
C VAL A 268 9.16 6.94 3.04
N LEU A 269 8.25 6.26 2.36
CA LEU A 269 6.85 6.64 2.28
C LEU A 269 6.09 5.75 3.28
N SER A 270 5.63 6.36 4.36
CA SER A 270 4.84 5.71 5.41
C SER A 270 3.37 6.07 5.28
N THR A 271 2.51 5.11 5.61
CA THR A 271 1.06 5.30 5.76
C THR A 271 0.62 5.12 7.22
N ALA A 272 1.57 5.23 8.16
CA ALA A 272 1.32 5.00 9.57
C ALA A 272 0.38 6.05 10.20
N PRO A 273 -0.39 5.68 11.25
CA PRO A 273 -1.27 6.60 11.97
C PRO A 273 -0.59 7.83 12.60
N GLU A 274 0.73 7.75 12.86
CA GLU A 274 1.53 8.85 13.41
C GLU A 274 2.08 9.83 12.37
N ASP A 275 2.03 9.47 11.08
CA ASP A 275 2.55 10.27 9.97
C ASP A 275 1.44 11.07 9.27
N ASP A 276 1.83 11.97 8.37
CA ASP A 276 0.88 12.76 7.58
C ASP A 276 -0.02 11.83 6.76
N PRO A 277 -1.36 12.04 6.76
CA PRO A 277 -2.29 11.16 6.06
C PRO A 277 -2.03 11.11 4.54
N THR A 278 -2.09 9.89 4.02
CA THR A 278 -2.07 9.59 2.58
C THR A 278 -3.47 9.20 2.11
N HIS A 279 -3.68 9.10 0.80
CA HIS A 279 -4.96 8.64 0.26
C HIS A 279 -5.26 7.16 0.60
N TRP A 280 -4.24 6.34 0.88
CA TRP A 280 -4.43 4.97 1.35
C TRP A 280 -5.05 4.89 2.74
N GLN A 281 -4.86 5.93 3.56
CA GLN A 281 -5.25 5.96 4.96
C GLN A 281 -4.72 4.70 5.69
N GLN A 282 -5.53 4.10 6.57
CA GLN A 282 -5.26 2.79 7.15
C GLN A 282 -6.41 1.84 6.84
N THR A 283 -6.10 0.55 6.71
CA THR A 283 -7.12 -0.49 6.62
C THR A 283 -7.42 -1.03 8.01
N ILE A 284 -8.69 -1.03 8.41
CA ILE A 284 -9.14 -1.42 9.75
C ILE A 284 -10.06 -2.62 9.65
N ILE A 285 -9.75 -3.64 10.44
CA ILE A 285 -10.61 -4.81 10.63
C ILE A 285 -11.26 -4.71 12.00
N TYR A 286 -12.50 -4.24 12.00
CA TYR A 286 -13.29 -4.10 13.24
C TYR A 286 -13.90 -5.43 13.69
N PHE A 287 -14.02 -5.59 15.00
CA PHE A 287 -14.85 -6.60 15.61
C PHE A 287 -16.30 -6.12 15.68
N TYR A 288 -17.25 -7.06 15.61
CA TYR A 288 -18.66 -6.73 15.85
C TYR A 288 -18.91 -6.25 17.28
N ASP A 289 -18.16 -6.80 18.24
CA ASP A 289 -18.22 -6.44 19.64
C ASP A 289 -16.79 -6.17 20.15
N PRO A 290 -16.52 -4.98 20.72
CA PRO A 290 -15.21 -4.69 21.26
C PRO A 290 -14.90 -5.56 22.49
N ILE A 291 -13.62 -5.84 22.69
CA ILE A 291 -13.14 -6.62 23.83
C ILE A 291 -12.52 -5.67 24.85
N GLU A 292 -13.00 -5.70 26.08
CA GLU A 292 -12.34 -4.97 27.17
C GLU A 292 -10.97 -5.58 27.47
N VAL A 293 -9.92 -4.79 27.27
CA VAL A 293 -8.53 -5.20 27.50
C VAL A 293 -7.96 -4.38 28.66
N LYS A 294 -7.31 -5.07 29.60
CA LYS A 294 -6.57 -4.43 30.70
C LYS A 294 -5.14 -4.09 30.27
N GLN A 295 -4.52 -3.16 30.98
CA GLN A 295 -3.08 -2.96 30.86
C GLN A 295 -2.34 -4.27 31.11
N ASP A 296 -1.27 -4.51 30.34
CA ASP A 296 -0.42 -5.70 30.35
C ASP A 296 -1.10 -7.00 29.90
N GLN A 297 -2.37 -6.94 29.49
CA GLN A 297 -3.08 -8.09 28.94
C GLN A 297 -2.51 -8.45 27.56
N ILE A 298 -2.33 -9.76 27.35
CA ILE A 298 -1.83 -10.32 26.10
C ILE A 298 -2.96 -10.37 25.07
N ILE A 299 -2.65 -9.94 23.84
CA ILE A 299 -3.46 -10.14 22.64
C ILE A 299 -2.60 -10.90 21.64
N GLU A 300 -2.96 -12.11 21.28
CA GLU A 300 -2.14 -12.97 20.41
C GLU A 300 -2.98 -13.76 19.42
N GLY A 301 -2.37 -14.15 18.31
CA GLY A 301 -3.08 -14.80 17.23
C GLY A 301 -2.28 -14.91 15.94
N SER A 302 -2.99 -15.01 14.83
CA SER A 302 -2.40 -15.03 13.49
C SER A 302 -3.28 -14.32 12.48
N ILE A 303 -2.62 -13.67 11.52
CA ILE A 303 -3.23 -13.10 10.34
C ILE A 303 -2.77 -13.89 9.12
N THR A 304 -3.70 -14.28 8.27
CA THR A 304 -3.42 -14.86 6.96
C THR A 304 -4.02 -13.98 5.87
N LEU A 305 -3.17 -13.51 4.97
CA LEU A 305 -3.55 -12.79 3.76
C LEU A 305 -3.31 -13.72 2.57
N SER A 306 -4.32 -14.00 1.77
CA SER A 306 -4.17 -14.89 0.61
C SER A 306 -4.92 -14.36 -0.60
N GLN A 307 -4.36 -14.57 -1.78
CA GLN A 307 -5.01 -14.17 -3.02
C GLN A 307 -6.29 -14.99 -3.24
N SER A 308 -7.37 -14.32 -3.64
CA SER A 308 -8.62 -15.01 -3.94
C SER A 308 -8.52 -15.83 -5.23
N LYS A 309 -9.00 -17.08 -5.16
CA LYS A 309 -9.11 -17.97 -6.32
C LYS A 309 -10.28 -17.59 -7.24
N GLU A 310 -11.24 -16.81 -6.74
CA GLU A 310 -12.39 -16.35 -7.52
C GLU A 310 -12.05 -15.09 -8.32
N ASN A 311 -11.26 -14.20 -7.72
CA ASN A 311 -10.75 -13.00 -8.36
C ASN A 311 -9.31 -12.73 -7.89
N ALA A 312 -8.35 -12.86 -8.80
CA ALA A 312 -6.92 -12.68 -8.50
C ALA A 312 -6.55 -11.27 -8.00
N ARG A 313 -7.43 -10.27 -8.16
CA ARG A 313 -7.24 -8.91 -7.62
C ARG A 313 -7.76 -8.73 -6.20
N PHE A 314 -8.50 -9.71 -5.67
CA PHE A 314 -9.06 -9.67 -4.33
C PHE A 314 -8.17 -10.39 -3.32
N LEU A 315 -8.16 -9.87 -2.10
CA LEU A 315 -7.41 -10.41 -0.98
C LEU A 315 -8.40 -11.03 0.03
N ASN A 316 -8.19 -12.31 0.34
CA ASN A 316 -8.86 -12.96 1.47
C ASN A 316 -8.07 -12.66 2.74
N ILE A 317 -8.79 -12.28 3.79
CA ILE A 317 -8.22 -11.98 5.09
C ILE A 317 -8.81 -12.95 6.10
N ARG A 318 -7.94 -13.65 6.84
CA ARG A 318 -8.34 -14.49 7.97
C ARG A 318 -7.58 -14.04 9.20
N LEU A 319 -8.31 -13.53 10.19
CA LEU A 319 -7.77 -13.02 11.43
C LEU A 319 -8.20 -13.90 12.59
N GLU A 320 -7.25 -14.61 13.18
CA GLU A 320 -7.44 -15.37 14.42
C GLU A 320 -6.84 -14.58 15.57
N TYR A 321 -7.63 -14.32 16.62
CA TYR A 321 -7.19 -13.52 17.75
C TYR A 321 -7.72 -14.07 19.06
N SER A 322 -6.90 -13.94 20.11
CA SER A 322 -7.26 -14.36 21.45
C SER A 322 -6.83 -13.31 22.48
N SER A 323 -7.69 -13.12 23.48
CA SER A 323 -7.39 -12.26 24.63
C SER A 323 -8.22 -12.68 25.83
N GLY A 324 -7.62 -12.65 27.03
CA GLY A 324 -8.33 -13.01 28.27
C GLY A 324 -8.87 -14.45 28.30
N GLY A 325 -8.23 -15.38 27.60
CA GLY A 325 -8.65 -16.79 27.51
C GLY A 325 -9.80 -17.08 26.55
N ARG A 326 -10.22 -16.11 25.74
CA ARG A 326 -11.21 -16.29 24.65
C ARG A 326 -10.51 -16.19 23.30
N SER A 327 -10.93 -17.01 22.36
CA SER A 327 -10.41 -17.03 20.99
C SER A 327 -11.53 -16.78 19.98
N PHE A 328 -11.21 -16.05 18.93
CA PHE A 328 -12.12 -15.60 17.89
C PHE A 328 -11.47 -15.77 16.52
N VAL A 329 -12.30 -15.88 15.49
CA VAL A 329 -11.89 -15.89 14.09
C VAL A 329 -12.78 -14.91 13.34
N LYS A 330 -12.16 -14.07 12.51
CA LYS A 330 -12.84 -13.20 11.57
C LYS A 330 -12.34 -13.49 10.16
#